data_AF-A0A7S1TUP4-F1
#
_entry.id   AF-A0A7S1TUP4-F1
#
_cell.length_a   1.000
_cell.length_b   1.000
_cell.length_c   1.000
_cell.angle_alpha   90.00
_cell.angle_beta   90.00
_cell.angle_gamma   90.00
#
_symmetry.space_group_name_H-M   'P 1'
#
loop_
_entity.id
_entity.type
_entity.pdbx_description
1 polymer ?
#
loop_
_entity_poly.entity_id
_entity_poly.type
_entity_poly.pdbx_seq_one_letter_code
_entity_poly.pdbx_strand_id
1 'polypeptide(L)'
;AQAKLKPNQGKARQAKQGTESEHIANPKPNPKDVMDPIERPIKNTDIRQCTKEWYADFTETLWEDPGLFFEVMMAANYMEVVPLLDLTCCYFTGRIKRLSPEEIEETYGVQMTETEKRQVREEYEATKRHEKWGENGAPNGAPADKA
;
A
#
# COMPACT_ATOMS: atom_id res chain seq x y z
N ALA A 1 -55.12 -18.67 35.44
CA ALA A 1 -54.07 -19.59 35.95
C ALA A 1 -52.73 -19.17 35.38
N GLN A 2 -51.82 -18.68 36.24
CA GLN A 2 -50.48 -18.24 35.84
C GLN A 2 -49.57 -19.47 35.69
N ALA A 3 -49.07 -19.75 34.48
CA ALA A 3 -48.05 -20.76 34.27
C ALA A 3 -46.67 -20.12 34.46
N LYS A 4 -45.99 -20.57 35.51
CA LYS A 4 -44.66 -20.10 35.95
C LYS A 4 -43.60 -20.49 34.90
N LEU A 5 -43.02 -19.50 34.23
CA LEU A 5 -41.80 -19.68 33.44
C LEU A 5 -40.63 -19.97 34.40
N LYS A 6 -39.98 -21.12 34.23
CA LYS A 6 -38.74 -21.45 34.95
C LYS A 6 -37.59 -20.65 34.33
N PRO A 7 -36.67 -20.08 35.12
CA PRO A 7 -35.51 -19.40 34.57
C PRO A 7 -34.59 -20.42 33.91
N ASN A 8 -34.38 -20.24 32.60
CA ASN A 8 -33.45 -21.02 31.82
C ASN A 8 -32.04 -20.72 32.35
N GLN A 9 -31.38 -21.71 32.95
CA GLN A 9 -29.99 -21.63 33.36
C GLN A 9 -29.11 -21.64 32.11
N GLY A 10 -28.99 -20.47 31.49
CA GLY A 10 -27.99 -20.19 30.49
C GLY A 10 -26.63 -20.43 31.13
N LYS A 11 -25.94 -21.49 30.67
CA LYS A 11 -24.55 -21.75 31.00
C LYS A 11 -23.79 -20.45 30.81
N ALA A 12 -23.24 -19.90 31.90
CA ALA A 12 -22.31 -18.80 31.84
C ALA A 12 -21.21 -19.19 30.85
N ARG A 13 -21.22 -18.55 29.66
CA ARG A 13 -20.02 -18.51 28.83
C ARG A 13 -18.99 -17.84 29.73
N GLN A 14 -18.06 -18.65 30.23
CA GLN A 14 -16.87 -18.14 30.88
C GLN A 14 -16.31 -17.07 29.94
N ALA A 15 -16.25 -15.84 30.42
CA ALA A 15 -15.40 -14.84 29.84
C ALA A 15 -13.99 -15.42 29.95
N LYS A 16 -13.51 -16.04 28.87
CA LYS A 16 -12.06 -16.17 28.69
C LYS A 16 -11.59 -14.73 28.64
N GLN A 17 -11.00 -14.28 29.75
CA GLN A 17 -10.08 -13.16 29.73
C GLN A 17 -8.98 -13.60 28.75
N GLY A 18 -9.17 -13.25 27.48
CA GLY A 18 -8.09 -13.27 26.52
C GLY A 18 -7.11 -12.24 27.03
N THR A 19 -6.05 -12.72 27.67
CA THR A 19 -4.91 -11.88 28.01
C THR A 19 -4.46 -11.23 26.70
N GLU A 20 -4.11 -9.94 26.75
CA GLU A 20 -3.62 -9.10 25.63
C GLU A 20 -2.34 -9.63 24.93
N SER A 21 -1.97 -10.89 25.18
CA SER A 21 -0.69 -11.50 24.87
C SER A 21 -0.64 -12.26 23.55
N GLU A 22 -1.77 -12.58 22.89
CA GLU A 22 -1.75 -13.45 21.69
C GLU A 22 -1.66 -12.71 20.35
N HIS A 23 -1.71 -11.36 20.33
CA HIS A 23 -1.56 -10.55 19.10
C HIS A 23 -0.22 -9.80 19.02
N ILE A 24 0.69 -9.96 19.99
CA ILE A 24 1.97 -9.25 20.04
C ILE A 24 3.12 -10.25 19.79
N ALA A 25 3.12 -10.91 18.65
CA ALA A 25 4.24 -11.78 18.25
C ALA A 25 5.43 -10.98 17.71
N ASN A 26 5.29 -9.68 17.45
CA ASN A 26 6.37 -8.85 16.90
C ASN A 26 6.94 -7.88 17.94
N PRO A 27 8.24 -8.04 18.33
CA PRO A 27 8.87 -7.16 19.29
C PRO A 27 8.91 -5.73 18.73
N LYS A 28 8.49 -4.75 19.54
CA LYS A 28 8.59 -3.33 19.19
C LYS A 28 10.04 -2.99 18.84
N PRO A 29 10.30 -2.15 17.82
CA PRO A 29 11.64 -1.76 17.43
C PRO A 29 12.29 -1.05 18.62
N ASN A 30 13.58 -1.34 18.82
CA ASN A 30 14.34 -0.66 19.85
C ASN A 30 14.37 0.84 19.51
N PRO A 31 14.14 1.76 20.47
CA PRO A 31 14.22 3.19 20.22
C PRO A 31 15.56 3.67 19.62
N LYS A 32 16.63 2.87 19.75
CA LYS A 32 17.94 3.13 19.14
C LYS A 32 18.09 2.60 17.71
N ASP A 33 17.18 1.74 17.26
CA ASP A 33 17.20 1.20 15.91
C ASP A 33 16.56 2.23 14.98
N VAL A 34 17.42 2.99 14.31
CA VAL A 34 16.98 3.88 13.24
C VAL A 34 16.50 3.01 12.07
N MET A 35 15.39 3.40 11.45
CA MET A 35 14.88 2.73 10.26
C MET A 35 15.90 2.89 9.12
N ASP A 36 16.24 1.79 8.46
CA ASP A 36 17.13 1.82 7.31
C ASP A 36 16.43 2.57 6.15
N PRO A 37 17.15 3.40 5.38
CA PRO A 37 16.56 4.09 4.24
C PRO A 37 15.98 3.10 3.23
N ILE A 38 14.76 3.36 2.75
CA ILE A 38 14.16 2.58 1.66
C ILE A 38 14.87 2.94 0.36
N GLU A 39 15.34 1.93 -0.37
CA GLU A 39 16.06 2.12 -1.63
C GLU A 39 15.18 2.80 -2.69
N ARG A 40 15.77 3.77 -3.42
CA ARG A 40 15.14 4.47 -4.54
C ARG A 40 15.88 4.12 -5.84
N PRO A 41 15.18 3.80 -6.94
CA PRO A 41 13.73 3.63 -7.05
C PRO A 41 13.21 2.42 -6.27
N ILE A 42 11.94 2.42 -5.85
CA ILE A 42 11.32 1.29 -5.14
C ILE A 42 11.33 0.07 -6.06
N LYS A 43 12.23 -0.87 -5.80
CA LYS A 43 12.46 -2.07 -6.64
C LYS A 43 11.37 -3.12 -6.43
N ASN A 44 10.96 -3.33 -5.19
CA ASN A 44 10.02 -4.38 -4.81
C ASN A 44 8.64 -3.79 -4.49
N THR A 45 7.59 -4.50 -4.89
CA THR A 45 6.19 -4.15 -4.57
C THR A 45 5.70 -4.77 -3.27
N ASP A 46 6.59 -5.46 -2.55
CA ASP A 46 6.33 -6.12 -1.29
C ASP A 46 7.07 -5.36 -0.17
N ILE A 47 6.31 -4.86 0.80
CA ILE A 47 6.83 -4.03 1.90
C ILE A 47 7.80 -4.81 2.79
N ARG A 48 7.58 -6.13 2.94
CA ARG A 48 8.44 -7.01 3.76
C ARG A 48 9.83 -7.20 3.16
N GLN A 49 9.99 -6.90 1.88
CA GLN A 49 11.28 -6.91 1.18
C GLN A 49 11.94 -5.52 1.14
N CYS A 50 11.23 -4.48 1.58
CA CYS A 50 11.69 -3.10 1.57
C CYS A 50 12.06 -2.59 2.97
N THR A 51 11.60 -3.25 4.03
CA THR A 51 11.84 -2.86 5.42
C THR A 51 11.88 -4.06 6.36
N LYS A 52 12.16 -3.81 7.64
CA LYS A 52 12.12 -4.83 8.70
C LYS A 52 10.69 -5.25 9.00
N GLU A 53 10.52 -6.48 9.46
CA GLU A 53 9.24 -7.13 9.75
C GLU A 53 8.27 -6.23 10.53
N TRP A 54 8.71 -5.66 11.66
CA TRP A 54 7.83 -4.82 12.48
C TRP A 54 7.27 -3.61 11.73
N TYR A 55 8.07 -2.97 10.87
CA TYR A 55 7.61 -1.81 10.09
C TYR A 55 6.61 -2.23 9.01
N ALA A 56 6.80 -3.41 8.42
CA ALA A 56 5.83 -3.99 7.49
C ALA A 56 4.50 -4.26 8.19
N ASP A 57 4.52 -4.93 9.35
CA ASP A 57 3.30 -5.20 10.12
C ASP A 57 2.63 -3.91 10.59
N PHE A 58 3.41 -2.94 11.06
CA PHE A 58 2.89 -1.63 11.44
C PHE A 58 2.14 -0.98 10.28
N THR A 59 2.69 -0.98 9.06
CA THR A 59 1.99 -0.43 7.90
C THR A 59 0.77 -1.24 7.48
N GLU A 60 0.82 -2.58 7.59
CA GLU A 60 -0.31 -3.46 7.27
C GLU A 60 -1.46 -3.21 8.25
N THR A 61 -1.18 -3.10 9.56
CA THR A 61 -2.17 -2.74 10.58
C THR A 61 -2.69 -1.31 10.37
N LEU A 62 -1.81 -0.36 10.06
CA LEU A 62 -2.22 1.02 9.80
C LEU A 62 -3.18 1.13 8.60
N TRP A 63 -3.05 0.23 7.63
CA TRP A 63 -3.92 0.18 6.45
C TRP A 63 -5.34 -0.35 6.73
N GLU A 64 -5.58 -1.01 7.87
CA GLU A 64 -6.94 -1.45 8.25
C GLU A 64 -7.93 -0.27 8.37
N ASP A 65 -7.39 0.92 8.67
CA ASP A 65 -8.11 2.20 8.59
C ASP A 65 -7.43 3.12 7.55
N PRO A 66 -7.92 3.12 6.29
CA PRO A 66 -7.36 3.95 5.24
C PRO A 66 -7.39 5.45 5.56
N GLY A 67 -8.37 5.93 6.34
CA GLY A 67 -8.47 7.34 6.73
C GLY A 67 -7.28 7.72 7.61
N LEU A 68 -7.04 6.93 8.65
CA LEU A 68 -5.88 7.11 9.54
C LEU A 68 -4.56 6.94 8.77
N PHE A 69 -4.46 5.98 7.85
CA PHE A 69 -3.26 5.79 7.04
C PHE A 69 -2.88 7.05 6.27
N PHE A 70 -3.84 7.67 5.58
CA PHE A 70 -3.59 8.90 4.82
C PHE A 70 -3.30 10.10 5.73
N GLU A 71 -3.96 10.21 6.88
CA GLU A 71 -3.64 11.23 7.88
C GLU A 71 -2.21 11.10 8.40
N VAL A 72 -1.75 9.88 8.69
CA VAL A 72 -0.37 9.61 9.12
C VAL A 72 0.63 9.92 8.00
N MET A 73 0.33 9.55 6.76
CA MET A 73 1.17 9.89 5.60
C MET A 73 1.30 11.41 5.44
N MET A 74 0.20 12.15 5.55
CA MET A 74 0.20 13.62 5.49
C MET A 74 0.93 14.24 6.68
N ALA A 75 0.73 13.72 7.89
CA ALA A 75 1.42 14.18 9.09
C ALA A 75 2.94 13.94 9.00
N ALA A 76 3.37 12.81 8.45
CA ALA A 76 4.77 12.50 8.19
C ALA A 76 5.39 13.48 7.19
N ASN A 77 4.66 13.84 6.13
CA ASN A 77 5.07 14.88 5.19
C ASN A 77 5.16 16.27 5.85
N TYR A 78 4.20 16.62 6.72
CA TYR A 78 4.18 17.91 7.41
C TYR A 78 5.30 18.06 8.47
N MET A 79 5.57 17.01 9.23
CA MET A 79 6.61 16.99 10.27
C MET A 79 8.01 16.67 9.73
N GLU A 80 8.15 16.50 8.41
CA GLU A 80 9.41 16.14 7.74
C GLU A 80 10.03 14.82 8.25
N VAL A 81 9.19 13.84 8.61
CA VAL A 81 9.64 12.51 9.04
C VAL A 81 9.81 11.61 7.82
N VAL A 82 10.92 11.81 7.10
CA VAL A 82 11.23 11.14 5.82
C VAL A 82 11.09 9.60 5.88
N PRO A 83 11.61 8.87 6.89
CA PRO A 83 11.49 7.41 6.91
C PRO A 83 10.03 6.92 6.99
N LEU A 84 9.16 7.65 7.70
CA LEU A 84 7.74 7.31 7.82
C LEU A 84 6.97 7.62 6.54
N LEU A 85 7.30 8.73 5.88
CA LEU A 85 6.74 9.07 4.58
C LEU A 85 7.14 8.03 3.52
N ASP A 86 8.41 7.64 3.48
CA ASP A 86 8.91 6.63 2.55
C ASP A 86 8.26 5.26 2.79
N LEU A 87 8.06 4.90 4.06
CA LEU A 87 7.42 3.64 4.45
C LEU A 87 5.97 3.55 3.95
N THR A 88 5.18 4.60 4.20
CA THR A 88 3.79 4.69 3.74
C THR A 88 3.70 4.74 2.22
N CYS A 89 4.58 5.50 1.56
CA CYS A 89 4.65 5.57 0.10
C CYS A 89 5.05 4.23 -0.53
N CYS A 90 5.99 3.50 0.06
CA CYS A 90 6.39 2.17 -0.40
C CYS A 90 5.24 1.18 -0.35
N TYR A 91 4.53 1.13 0.78
CA TYR A 91 3.36 0.26 0.95
C TYR A 91 2.24 0.61 -0.05
N PHE A 92 1.89 1.90 -0.14
CA PHE A 92 0.84 2.38 -1.03
C PHE A 92 1.16 2.11 -2.51
N THR A 93 2.41 2.34 -2.91
CA THR A 93 2.90 2.05 -4.27
C THR A 93 2.81 0.56 -4.58
N GLY A 94 3.21 -0.31 -3.65
CA GLY A 94 3.10 -1.76 -3.79
C GLY A 94 1.65 -2.22 -3.99
N ARG A 95 0.71 -1.56 -3.31
CA ARG A 95 -0.73 -1.84 -3.42
C ARG A 95 -1.29 -1.42 -4.77
N ILE A 96 -1.02 -0.20 -5.22
CA ILE A 96 -1.49 0.31 -6.52
C ILE A 96 -0.95 -0.54 -7.67
N LYS A 97 0.34 -0.89 -7.64
CA LYS A 97 0.99 -1.66 -8.71
C LYS A 97 0.37 -3.05 -8.96
N ARG A 98 -0.38 -3.59 -7.99
CA ARG A 98 -1.02 -4.91 -8.09
C ARG A 98 -2.47 -4.84 -8.58
N LEU A 99 -3.03 -3.64 -8.69
CA LEU A 99 -4.40 -3.42 -9.15
C LEU A 99 -4.44 -3.18 -10.65
N SER A 100 -5.48 -3.70 -11.30
CA SER A 100 -5.85 -3.34 -12.67
C SER A 100 -6.43 -1.91 -12.73
N PRO A 101 -6.44 -1.27 -13.91
CA PRO A 101 -7.04 0.05 -14.08
C PRO A 101 -8.49 0.09 -13.59
N GLU A 102 -9.28 -0.93 -13.88
CA GLU A 102 -10.69 -1.03 -13.47
C GLU A 102 -10.84 -1.12 -11.95
N GLU A 103 -10.00 -1.91 -11.28
CA GLU A 103 -10.01 -2.03 -9.82
C GLU A 103 -9.53 -0.74 -9.14
N ILE A 104 -8.64 0.04 -9.78
CA ILE A 104 -8.22 1.36 -9.28
C ILE A 104 -9.41 2.33 -9.30
N GLU A 105 -10.21 2.33 -10.36
CA GLU A 105 -11.40 3.19 -10.43
C GLU A 105 -12.40 2.88 -9.33
N GLU A 106 -12.63 1.59 -9.06
CA GLU A 106 -13.53 1.14 -8.00
C GLU A 106 -12.96 1.42 -6.61
N THR A 107 -11.70 1.09 -6.38
CA THR A 107 -11.06 1.17 -5.05
C THR A 107 -10.83 2.61 -4.60
N TYR A 108 -10.43 3.48 -5.52
CA TYR A 108 -10.04 4.86 -5.20
C TYR A 108 -11.06 5.89 -5.65
N GLY A 109 -12.19 5.47 -6.25
CA GLY A 109 -13.23 6.37 -6.72
C GLY A 109 -12.79 7.29 -7.85
N VAL A 110 -11.75 6.90 -8.60
CA VAL A 110 -11.23 7.66 -9.73
C VAL A 110 -12.02 7.26 -10.97
N GLN A 111 -12.82 8.16 -11.53
CA GLN A 111 -13.54 7.88 -12.78
C GLN A 111 -12.79 8.49 -13.96
N MET A 112 -12.33 7.66 -14.90
CA MET A 112 -11.80 8.13 -16.17
C MET A 112 -12.82 7.95 -17.29
N THR A 113 -12.89 8.94 -18.17
CA THR A 113 -13.65 8.83 -19.43
C THR A 113 -12.93 7.90 -20.41
N GLU A 114 -13.66 7.31 -21.35
CA GLU A 114 -13.05 6.42 -22.35
C GLU A 114 -12.00 7.13 -23.22
N THR A 115 -12.18 8.43 -23.46
CA THR A 115 -11.21 9.26 -24.18
C THR A 115 -9.92 9.42 -23.40
N GLU A 116 -9.99 9.70 -22.10
CA GLU A 116 -8.83 9.81 -21.22
C GLU A 116 -8.11 8.47 -21.09
N LYS A 117 -8.85 7.35 -20.91
CA LYS A 117 -8.28 6.00 -20.90
C LYS A 117 -7.53 5.68 -22.19
N ARG A 118 -8.07 6.07 -23.34
CA ARG A 118 -7.40 5.88 -24.63
C ARG A 118 -6.11 6.71 -24.71
N GLN A 119 -6.15 7.98 -24.33
CA GLN A 119 -4.97 8.85 -24.32
C GLN A 119 -3.86 8.29 -23.42
N VAL A 120 -4.20 7.91 -22.17
CA VAL A 120 -3.24 7.32 -21.23
C VAL A 120 -2.62 6.04 -21.77
N ARG A 121 -3.41 5.18 -22.45
CA ARG A 121 -2.88 3.97 -23.12
C ARG A 121 -1.93 4.31 -24.26
N GLU A 122 -2.29 5.27 -25.12
CA GLU A 122 -1.45 5.72 -26.23
C GLU A 122 -0.12 6.32 -25.73
N GLU A 123 -0.16 7.15 -24.70
CA GLU A 123 1.02 7.74 -24.05
C GLU A 123 1.91 6.69 -23.37
N TYR A 124 1.30 5.71 -22.71
CA TYR A 124 2.02 4.60 -22.09
C TYR A 124 2.78 3.75 -23.13
N GLU A 125 2.13 3.41 -24.25
CA GLU A 125 2.76 2.69 -25.36
C GLU A 125 3.84 3.52 -26.05
N ALA A 126 3.64 4.84 -26.19
CA ALA A 126 4.64 5.75 -26.72
C ALA A 126 5.88 5.82 -25.81
N THR A 127 5.68 5.86 -24.49
CA THR A 127 6.77 5.86 -23.49
C THR A 127 7.58 4.57 -23.55
N LYS A 128 6.92 3.40 -23.55
CA LYS A 128 7.60 2.10 -23.74
C LYS A 128 8.39 2.02 -25.04
N ARG A 129 7.84 2.56 -26.12
CA ARG A 129 8.53 2.62 -27.41
C ARG A 129 9.79 3.48 -27.30
N HIS A 130 9.72 4.63 -26.64
CA HIS A 130 10.87 5.52 -26.44
C HIS A 130 11.96 4.87 -25.57
N GLU A 131 11.59 4.21 -24.46
CA GLU A 131 12.53 3.44 -23.63
C GLU A 131 13.25 2.36 -24.44
N LYS A 132 12.50 1.60 -25.25
CA LYS A 132 13.04 0.56 -26.13
C LYS A 132 13.99 1.12 -27.21
N TRP A 133 13.77 2.34 -27.68
CA TRP A 133 14.69 3.04 -28.57
C TRP A 133 15.98 3.47 -27.87
N GLY A 134 15.90 3.87 -26.60
CA GLY A 134 17.06 4.19 -25.76
C GLY A 134 17.94 2.97 -25.44
N GLU A 135 17.34 1.79 -25.25
CA GLU A 135 18.07 0.56 -24.91
C GLU A 135 18.68 -0.18 -26.11
N ASN A 136 18.04 -0.16 -27.30
CA ASN A 136 18.51 -0.95 -28.44
C ASN A 136 19.54 -0.24 -29.33
N GLY A 137 19.80 1.06 -29.10
CA GLY A 137 20.51 1.89 -30.07
C GLY A 137 19.73 1.98 -31.39
N ALA A 138 19.76 3.13 -32.05
CA ALA A 138 19.10 3.24 -33.34
C ALA A 138 19.62 2.15 -34.29
N PRO A 139 18.76 1.34 -34.94
CA PRO A 139 19.22 0.58 -36.09
C PRO A 139 19.76 1.60 -37.09
N ASN A 140 21.04 1.48 -37.44
CA ASN A 140 21.70 2.34 -38.41
C ASN A 140 20.84 2.41 -39.69
N GLY A 141 20.07 3.50 -39.85
CA GLY A 141 19.31 3.77 -41.07
C GLY A 141 17.82 4.13 -40.95
N ALA A 142 17.35 4.84 -39.93
CA ALA A 142 16.06 5.56 -40.02
C ALA A 142 16.29 7.06 -40.32
N PRO A 143 15.54 7.65 -41.28
CA PRO A 143 15.85 8.96 -41.82
C PRO A 143 15.61 10.07 -40.81
N ALA A 144 16.55 11.00 -40.74
CA ALA A 144 16.37 12.30 -40.10
C ALA A 144 15.33 13.11 -40.90
N ASP A 145 14.06 12.98 -40.51
CA ASP A 145 13.01 13.91 -40.87
C ASP A 145 12.33 14.39 -39.58
N LYS A 146 12.12 15.67 -39.31
CA LYS A 146 12.56 16.98 -39.83
C LYS A 146 11.87 17.96 -38.85
N ALA A 147 12.58 18.99 -38.39
CA ALA A 147 12.09 20.26 -37.81
C ALA A 147 10.99 20.21 -36.72
#